data_AF-A0A3C0NQI0-F1
#
_entry.id   AF-A0A3C0NQI0-F1
#
_cell.length_a   1.000
_cell.length_b   1.000
_cell.length_c   1.000
_cell.angle_alpha   90.00
_cell.angle_beta   90.00
_cell.angle_gamma   90.00
#
_symmetry.space_group_name_H-M   'P 1'
#
loop_
_entity.id
_entity.type
_entity.pdbx_description
1 polymer ?
#
loop_
_entity_poly.entity_id
_entity_poly.type
_entity_poly.pdbx_seq_one_letter_code
_entity_poly.pdbx_strand_id
1 'polypeptide(L)'
;MSSKLFLNLYWHMHQPDYRDLTTGEYVLPWTYLHAIKDYSDMAYHLEENPKARVTFNFVPILLEQLEDYAQQFVQDDIRDPLLALLKKSDLDDISRSQCELIVQSCFKAHHEKMLSPFPHYQRLLHIYQLVQPMLLEHDFHYLSAQYKADLLVWYHLAWCGESLRRENHVVQKLMAKGVMFTLEERQQLYSEIGNTIQGLIPRYQKLMQSGQIEISTTPYYHPILPLLLDFASTKDAMPDAPLPRNLRYEGGAVRAQAHVEHAKQYHTRLFGMSPNGMWPAEGAVSHAALSLLAQQGVKWAATGQGVLANSLLKSKLSAENRYEYLYQPYRVTNGKDDIICFFRDDILSDKIGFEYAKMHSTDAVNDFIAYMEDILNHLPKQKNGVVSVILDGENAWEYFPENGIYFLSALYRRLSNHPRIQLTTFSEC
;
A
#
# COMPACT_ATOMS: atom_id res chain seq x y z
N MET A 1 4.82 -25.82 -28.29
CA MET A 1 5.46 -25.04 -27.20
C MET A 1 4.88 -25.49 -25.87
N SER A 2 5.67 -25.54 -24.80
CA SER A 2 5.12 -25.82 -23.45
C SER A 2 4.29 -24.63 -22.97
N SER A 3 3.18 -24.88 -22.27
CA SER A 3 2.36 -23.82 -21.68
C SER A 3 3.19 -22.97 -20.71
N LYS A 4 2.94 -21.67 -20.68
CA LYS A 4 3.50 -20.73 -19.70
C LYS A 4 2.42 -20.22 -18.76
N LEU A 5 2.82 -19.85 -17.55
CA LEU A 5 1.98 -19.15 -16.58
C LEU A 5 2.50 -17.72 -16.42
N PHE A 6 1.67 -16.74 -16.78
CA PHE A 6 1.94 -15.34 -16.52
C PHE A 6 1.46 -14.99 -15.11
N LEU A 7 2.30 -14.35 -14.33
CA LEU A 7 1.99 -13.92 -12.96
C LEU A 7 2.01 -12.41 -12.89
N ASN A 8 0.86 -11.83 -12.55
CA ASN A 8 0.73 -10.44 -12.14
C ASN A 8 0.78 -10.38 -10.62
N LEU A 9 1.88 -9.84 -10.09
CA LEU A 9 1.92 -9.36 -8.71
C LEU A 9 1.46 -7.90 -8.71
N TYR A 10 0.48 -7.60 -7.87
CA TYR A 10 -0.15 -6.30 -7.79
C TYR A 10 -0.23 -5.80 -6.36
N TRP A 11 0.34 -4.62 -6.12
CA TRP A 11 0.40 -3.99 -4.80
C TRP A 11 -0.41 -2.69 -4.81
N HIS A 12 -1.50 -2.69 -4.06
CA HIS A 12 -2.36 -1.52 -3.88
C HIS A 12 -1.85 -0.64 -2.76
N MET A 13 -1.48 0.61 -3.05
CA MET A 13 -1.02 1.58 -2.05
C MET A 13 -2.11 2.63 -1.84
N HIS A 14 -2.65 2.68 -0.63
CA HIS A 14 -3.75 3.58 -0.31
C HIS A 14 -3.68 4.11 1.12
N GLN A 15 -3.84 5.43 1.24
CA GLN A 15 -4.19 6.09 2.48
C GLN A 15 -5.33 7.08 2.19
N PRO A 16 -6.29 7.26 3.12
CA PRO A 16 -7.25 8.37 3.03
C PRO A 16 -6.52 9.71 3.17
N ASP A 17 -7.22 10.82 2.92
CA ASP A 17 -6.66 12.14 3.20
C ASP A 17 -6.58 12.36 4.71
N TYR A 18 -5.35 12.42 5.24
CA TYR A 18 -5.11 12.70 6.66
C TYR A 18 -4.93 14.19 6.97
N ARG A 19 -5.09 15.07 5.98
CA ARG A 19 -5.05 16.51 6.23
C ARG A 19 -6.40 16.97 6.76
N ASP A 20 -6.38 17.76 7.84
CA ASP A 20 -7.52 18.55 8.22
C ASP A 20 -7.77 19.63 7.14
N LEU A 21 -8.95 19.62 6.53
CA LEU A 21 -9.26 20.51 5.41
C LEU A 21 -9.32 22.00 5.81
N THR A 22 -9.38 22.31 7.10
CA THR A 22 -9.44 23.68 7.63
C THR A 22 -8.04 24.19 7.96
N THR A 23 -7.25 23.41 8.68
CA THR A 23 -5.92 23.84 9.16
C THR A 23 -4.79 23.42 8.21
N GLY A 24 -5.00 22.39 7.41
CA GLY A 24 -3.97 21.75 6.59
C GLY A 24 -2.97 20.92 7.41
N GLU A 25 -3.18 20.75 8.71
CA GLU A 25 -2.37 19.89 9.58
C GLU A 25 -2.69 18.41 9.35
N TYR A 26 -1.69 17.54 9.49
CA TYR A 26 -1.91 16.10 9.40
C TYR A 26 -2.42 15.56 10.73
N VAL A 27 -3.60 14.93 10.70
CA VAL A 27 -4.24 14.36 11.90
C VAL A 27 -3.67 12.99 12.27
N LEU A 28 -3.09 12.28 11.30
CA LEU A 28 -2.44 10.98 11.49
C LEU A 28 -1.17 10.89 10.63
N PRO A 29 -0.09 10.25 11.14
CA PRO A 29 1.23 10.25 10.52
C PRO A 29 1.42 9.19 9.43
N TRP A 30 0.38 8.41 9.09
CA TRP A 30 0.52 7.17 8.35
C TRP A 30 1.12 7.33 6.96
N THR A 31 0.79 8.42 6.24
CA THR A 31 1.33 8.65 4.90
C THR A 31 2.86 8.70 4.88
N TYR A 32 3.49 9.48 5.76
CA TYR A 32 4.96 9.57 5.76
C TYR A 32 5.62 8.34 6.39
N LEU A 33 4.98 7.70 7.36
CA LEU A 33 5.50 6.49 8.00
C LEU A 33 5.54 5.31 7.03
N HIS A 34 4.47 5.10 6.25
CA HIS A 34 4.49 4.11 5.18
C HIS A 34 5.45 4.52 4.05
N ALA A 35 5.66 5.81 3.80
CA ALA A 35 6.64 6.28 2.82
C ALA A 35 8.09 5.90 3.16
N ILE A 36 8.48 5.96 4.44
CA ILE A 36 9.81 5.54 4.92
C ILE A 36 9.94 4.05 5.20
N LYS A 37 8.86 3.29 4.99
CA LYS A 37 8.77 1.86 5.26
C LYS A 37 8.37 1.10 4.01
N ASP A 38 7.06 0.98 3.80
CA ASP A 38 6.47 0.07 2.83
C ASP A 38 6.66 0.56 1.39
N TYR A 39 6.39 1.84 1.11
CA TYR A 39 6.51 2.36 -0.25
C TYR A 39 7.99 2.41 -0.69
N SER A 40 8.90 2.75 0.21
CA SER A 40 10.34 2.75 -0.08
C SER A 40 10.92 1.34 -0.22
N ASP A 41 10.52 0.39 0.64
CA ASP A 41 11.03 -0.99 0.62
C ASP A 41 10.50 -1.76 -0.60
N MET A 42 9.26 -1.52 -1.01
CA MET A 42 8.71 -2.16 -2.20
C MET A 42 9.44 -1.76 -3.49
N ALA A 43 9.85 -0.50 -3.62
CA ALA A 43 10.74 -0.06 -4.69
C ALA A 43 12.13 -0.71 -4.56
N TYR A 44 12.69 -0.75 -3.35
CA TYR A 44 14.00 -1.34 -3.06
C TYR A 44 14.09 -2.83 -3.48
N HIS A 45 13.07 -3.63 -3.17
CA HIS A 45 13.06 -5.05 -3.56
C HIS A 45 13.13 -5.26 -5.08
N LEU A 46 12.58 -4.35 -5.88
CA LEU A 46 12.66 -4.41 -7.33
C LEU A 46 13.97 -3.87 -7.88
N GLU A 47 14.54 -2.83 -7.28
CA GLU A 47 15.88 -2.35 -7.62
C GLU A 47 16.92 -3.46 -7.45
N GLU A 48 16.80 -4.26 -6.39
CA GLU A 48 17.64 -5.44 -6.12
C GLU A 48 17.32 -6.65 -7.02
N ASN A 49 16.17 -6.64 -7.71
CA ASN A 49 15.77 -7.71 -8.62
C ASN A 49 15.37 -7.15 -10.01
N PRO A 50 16.31 -6.68 -10.84
CA PRO A 50 16.01 -5.95 -12.10
C PRO A 50 15.18 -6.72 -13.14
N LYS A 51 15.08 -8.05 -13.02
CA LYS A 51 14.26 -8.91 -13.90
C LYS A 51 12.82 -9.08 -13.41
N ALA A 52 12.54 -8.76 -12.15
CA ALA A 52 11.21 -8.88 -11.59
C ALA A 52 10.29 -7.83 -12.21
N ARG A 53 9.06 -8.22 -12.53
CA ARG A 53 8.05 -7.34 -13.12
C ARG A 53 6.77 -7.37 -12.31
N VAL A 54 6.22 -6.20 -12.04
CA VAL A 54 5.19 -6.00 -11.02
C VAL A 54 4.29 -4.83 -11.42
N THR A 55 3.02 -4.87 -11.04
CA THR A 55 2.14 -3.72 -11.14
C THR A 55 1.96 -3.07 -9.77
N PHE A 56 2.15 -1.76 -9.69
CA PHE A 56 1.74 -0.98 -8.52
C PHE A 56 0.46 -0.21 -8.81
N ASN A 57 -0.25 0.12 -7.74
CA ASN A 57 -1.31 1.08 -7.79
C ASN A 57 -1.10 2.12 -6.72
N PHE A 58 -1.23 3.36 -7.12
CA PHE A 58 -1.26 4.48 -6.21
C PHE A 58 -2.57 5.21 -6.35
N VAL A 59 -3.31 5.31 -5.24
CA VAL A 59 -4.49 6.16 -5.18
C VAL A 59 -4.05 7.63 -5.28
N PRO A 60 -4.67 8.46 -6.13
CA PRO A 60 -4.24 9.85 -6.33
C PRO A 60 -4.12 10.66 -5.04
N ILE A 61 -5.07 10.51 -4.10
CA ILE A 61 -5.03 11.25 -2.83
C ILE A 61 -3.84 10.87 -1.93
N LEU A 62 -3.29 9.65 -2.07
CA LEU A 62 -2.05 9.28 -1.39
C LEU A 62 -0.86 10.02 -2.02
N LEU A 63 -0.75 10.02 -3.35
CA LEU A 63 0.33 10.72 -4.06
C LEU A 63 0.31 12.24 -3.81
N GLU A 64 -0.88 12.83 -3.69
CA GLU A 64 -1.03 14.24 -3.35
C GLU A 64 -0.46 14.56 -1.96
N GLN A 65 -0.74 13.72 -0.98
CA GLN A 65 -0.16 13.88 0.35
C GLN A 65 1.36 13.66 0.34
N LEU A 66 1.90 12.75 -0.48
CA LEU A 66 3.34 12.53 -0.61
C LEU A 66 4.06 13.73 -1.25
N GLU A 67 3.48 14.32 -2.29
CA GLU A 67 3.99 15.57 -2.87
C GLU A 67 3.90 16.73 -1.89
N ASP A 68 2.81 16.82 -1.14
CA ASP A 68 2.61 17.83 -0.12
C ASP A 68 3.68 17.72 0.98
N TYR A 69 3.92 16.52 1.53
CA TYR A 69 5.05 16.28 2.45
C TYR A 69 6.38 16.67 1.83
N ALA A 70 6.67 16.23 0.60
CA ALA A 70 7.91 16.56 -0.09
C ALA A 70 8.12 18.09 -0.20
N GLN A 71 7.07 18.85 -0.51
CA GLN A 71 7.11 20.31 -0.56
C GLN A 71 7.34 20.92 0.83
N GLN A 72 6.70 20.41 1.87
CA GLN A 72 6.92 20.88 3.24
C GLN A 72 8.37 20.69 3.67
N PHE A 73 9.01 19.57 3.33
CA PHE A 73 10.44 19.35 3.61
C PHE A 73 11.35 20.34 2.86
N VAL A 74 11.03 20.67 1.60
CA VAL A 74 11.78 21.66 0.82
C VAL A 74 11.65 23.07 1.41
N GLN A 75 10.45 23.42 1.90
CA GLN A 75 10.15 24.73 2.48
C GLN A 75 10.54 24.83 3.97
N ASP A 76 10.84 23.70 4.60
CA ASP A 76 11.02 23.51 6.04
C ASP A 76 9.80 23.92 6.91
N ASP A 77 8.61 23.98 6.30
CA ASP A 77 7.33 24.31 6.94
C ASP A 77 6.48 23.04 7.12
N ILE A 78 6.71 22.35 8.24
CA ILE A 78 6.10 21.03 8.49
C ILE A 78 4.83 21.19 9.30
N ARG A 79 3.74 20.68 8.73
CA ARG A 79 2.39 20.64 9.29
C ARG A 79 2.05 19.31 9.95
N ASP A 80 2.95 18.33 9.89
CA ASP A 80 2.84 17.10 10.66
C ASP A 80 3.35 17.31 12.10
N PRO A 81 2.50 17.15 13.12
CA PRO A 81 2.88 17.45 14.49
C PRO A 81 4.05 16.62 15.04
N LEU A 82 4.19 15.35 14.64
CA LEU A 82 5.27 14.49 15.13
C LEU A 82 6.62 14.85 14.49
N LEU A 83 6.62 15.13 13.19
CA LEU A 83 7.83 15.59 12.49
C LEU A 83 8.25 16.99 12.97
N ALA A 84 7.30 17.89 13.22
CA ALA A 84 7.57 19.20 13.81
C ALA A 84 8.22 19.08 15.21
N LEU A 85 7.73 18.16 16.04
CA LEU A 85 8.29 17.89 17.37
C LEU A 85 9.67 17.22 17.28
N LEU A 86 9.89 16.33 16.31
CA LEU A 86 11.19 15.68 16.09
C LEU A 86 12.30 16.73 15.94
N LYS A 87 12.08 17.80 15.17
CA LYS A 87 13.07 18.86 14.92
C LYS A 87 13.02 20.04 15.90
N LYS A 88 12.10 20.08 16.87
CA LYS A 88 11.96 21.20 17.81
C LYS A 88 13.20 21.36 18.69
N SER A 89 13.71 22.59 18.81
CA SER A 89 14.96 22.88 19.52
C SER A 89 14.88 22.61 21.02
N ASP A 90 13.77 23.00 21.65
CA ASP A 90 13.52 22.88 23.07
C ASP A 90 12.28 22.01 23.31
N LEU A 91 12.47 20.86 23.94
CA LEU A 91 11.39 19.93 24.32
C LEU A 91 10.96 20.08 25.79
N ASP A 92 11.58 20.99 26.54
CA ASP A 92 11.07 21.43 27.84
C ASP A 92 9.94 22.45 27.65
N ASP A 93 10.00 23.25 26.57
CA ASP A 93 8.97 24.22 26.17
C ASP A 93 7.98 23.64 25.13
N ILE A 94 7.32 22.54 25.48
CA ILE A 94 6.19 21.98 24.70
C ILE A 94 4.91 22.00 25.52
N SER A 95 3.77 22.15 24.83
CA SER A 95 2.47 22.12 25.46
C SER A 95 2.15 20.72 26.03
N ARG A 96 1.20 20.67 26.94
CA ARG A 96 0.66 19.40 27.44
C ARG A 96 0.08 18.54 26.31
N SER A 97 -0.65 19.14 25.37
CA SER A 97 -1.21 18.41 24.21
C SER A 97 -0.12 17.82 23.32
N GLN A 98 1.02 18.50 23.15
CA GLN A 98 2.17 17.97 22.43
C GLN A 98 2.83 16.79 23.18
N CYS A 99 2.90 16.85 24.51
CA CYS A 99 3.36 15.71 25.31
C CYS A 99 2.44 14.49 25.15
N GLU A 100 1.13 14.71 25.25
CA GLU A 100 0.12 13.67 25.06
C GLU A 100 0.24 13.06 23.66
N LEU A 101 0.40 13.89 22.64
CA LEU A 101 0.62 13.44 21.26
C LEU A 101 1.85 12.53 21.15
N ILE A 102 3.01 12.91 21.68
CA ILE A 102 4.23 12.09 21.61
C ILE A 102 3.98 10.72 22.23
N VAL A 103 3.46 10.69 23.46
CA VAL A 103 3.29 9.44 24.21
C VAL A 103 2.21 8.57 23.58
N GLN A 104 1.10 9.16 23.15
CA GLN A 104 0.01 8.42 22.53
C GLN A 104 0.42 7.87 21.16
N SER A 105 1.04 8.68 20.30
CA SER A 105 1.43 8.22 18.96
C SER A 105 2.60 7.24 19.01
N CYS A 106 3.59 7.47 19.87
CA CYS A 106 4.77 6.62 19.93
C CYS A 106 4.54 5.28 20.67
N PHE A 107 3.38 5.07 21.31
CA PHE A 107 3.07 3.80 21.98
C PHE A 107 1.71 3.17 21.59
N LYS A 108 0.79 3.87 20.89
CA LYS A 108 -0.48 3.27 20.39
C LYS A 108 -0.29 2.62 19.01
N ALA A 109 -1.18 1.68 18.66
CA ALA A 109 -1.34 1.02 17.34
C ALA A 109 -0.33 -0.11 16.99
N HIS A 110 -0.41 -1.26 17.66
CA HIS A 110 0.37 -2.48 17.34
C HIS A 110 1.91 -2.36 17.44
N HIS A 111 2.39 -1.25 18.00
CA HIS A 111 3.80 -0.98 18.25
C HIS A 111 4.52 -2.07 19.05
N GLU A 112 3.85 -2.91 19.84
CA GLU A 112 4.52 -3.97 20.61
C GLU A 112 5.41 -4.87 19.74
N LYS A 113 4.96 -5.25 18.53
CA LYS A 113 5.78 -6.08 17.62
C LYS A 113 6.93 -5.31 16.99
N MET A 114 6.70 -4.04 16.62
CA MET A 114 7.74 -3.18 16.05
C MET A 114 8.78 -2.74 17.08
N LEU A 115 8.38 -2.64 18.34
CA LEU A 115 9.18 -2.17 19.47
C LEU A 115 9.96 -3.31 20.12
N SER A 116 9.42 -4.53 20.08
CA SER A 116 10.01 -5.76 20.64
C SER A 116 11.48 -6.01 20.24
N PRO A 117 11.91 -5.78 18.97
CA PRO A 117 13.29 -5.99 18.57
C PRO A 117 14.29 -4.97 19.13
N PHE A 118 13.83 -3.85 19.72
CA PHE A 118 14.66 -2.70 20.06
C PHE A 118 14.70 -2.45 21.58
N PRO A 119 15.75 -2.93 22.29
CA PRO A 119 15.83 -2.86 23.76
C PRO A 119 15.75 -1.43 24.31
N HIS A 120 16.32 -0.45 23.60
CA HIS A 120 16.27 0.95 24.03
C HIS A 120 14.86 1.53 23.93
N TYR A 121 14.09 1.15 22.91
CA TYR A 121 12.70 1.57 22.76
C TYR A 121 11.80 0.85 23.79
N GLN A 122 12.03 -0.43 24.07
CA GLN A 122 11.40 -1.17 25.18
C GLN A 122 11.63 -0.50 26.53
N ARG A 123 12.85 -0.04 26.78
CA ARG A 123 13.17 0.69 28.01
C ARG A 123 12.34 1.98 28.15
N LEU A 124 12.12 2.72 27.06
CA LEU A 124 11.28 3.93 27.08
C LEU A 124 9.83 3.59 27.40
N LEU A 125 9.28 2.50 26.83
CA LEU A 125 7.94 2.02 27.15
C LEU A 125 7.82 1.60 28.63
N HIS A 126 8.79 0.85 29.16
CA HIS A 126 8.79 0.44 30.56
C HIS A 126 8.81 1.63 31.52
N ILE A 127 9.62 2.65 31.24
CA ILE A 127 9.63 3.90 32.01
C ILE A 127 8.25 4.56 31.96
N TYR A 128 7.64 4.65 30.77
CA TYR A 128 6.30 5.22 30.64
C TYR A 128 5.27 4.45 31.46
N GLN A 129 5.26 3.11 31.40
CA GLN A 129 4.31 2.28 32.15
C GLN A 129 4.43 2.44 33.67
N LEU A 130 5.64 2.70 34.20
CA LEU A 130 5.84 2.99 35.62
C LEU A 130 5.32 4.37 36.02
N VAL A 131 5.44 5.34 35.13
CA VAL A 131 5.05 6.74 35.38
C VAL A 131 3.56 6.97 35.09
N GLN A 132 2.97 6.28 34.11
CA GLN A 132 1.60 6.49 33.63
C GLN A 132 0.54 6.50 34.75
N PRO A 133 0.56 5.58 35.74
CA PRO A 133 -0.40 5.61 36.85
C PRO A 133 -0.27 6.84 37.77
N MET A 134 0.91 7.48 37.76
CA MET A 134 1.23 8.67 38.56
C MET A 134 0.89 9.97 37.81
N LEU A 135 0.61 9.91 36.50
CA LEU A 135 0.18 11.03 35.67
C LEU A 135 -1.30 11.37 35.98
N LEU A 136 -1.57 11.85 37.19
CA LEU A 136 -2.85 12.48 37.50
C LEU A 136 -3.03 13.67 36.56
N GLU A 137 -4.20 13.77 35.93
CA GLU A 137 -4.50 14.84 34.97
C GLU A 137 -3.44 15.02 33.87
N HIS A 138 -2.81 13.94 33.37
CA HIS A 138 -1.81 14.01 32.29
C HIS A 138 -0.65 15.01 32.56
N ASP A 139 -0.20 15.09 33.81
CA ASP A 139 0.95 15.92 34.17
C ASP A 139 2.28 15.20 33.92
N PHE A 140 2.95 15.52 32.81
CA PHE A 140 4.15 14.82 32.31
C PHE A 140 5.47 15.28 32.95
N HIS A 141 5.47 15.93 34.12
CA HIS A 141 6.69 16.41 34.79
C HIS A 141 7.78 15.33 35.02
N TYR A 142 7.40 14.06 35.10
CA TYR A 142 8.33 12.94 35.25
C TYR A 142 9.01 12.50 33.94
N LEU A 143 8.55 13.00 32.78
CA LEU A 143 9.14 12.74 31.47
C LEU A 143 9.94 13.97 31.02
N SER A 144 11.25 13.91 31.15
CA SER A 144 12.16 15.00 30.76
C SER A 144 12.16 15.27 29.25
N ALA A 145 12.66 16.44 28.82
CA ALA A 145 12.91 16.72 27.40
C ALA A 145 13.75 15.62 26.71
N GLN A 146 14.78 15.10 27.38
CA GLN A 146 15.62 14.03 26.82
C GLN A 146 14.85 12.73 26.62
N TYR A 147 13.95 12.37 27.54
CA TYR A 147 13.07 11.20 27.36
C TYR A 147 12.22 11.35 26.09
N LYS A 148 11.65 12.54 25.88
CA LYS A 148 10.82 12.84 24.70
C LYS A 148 11.63 12.84 23.41
N ALA A 149 12.85 13.39 23.44
CA ALA A 149 13.80 13.33 22.33
C ALA A 149 14.10 11.88 21.92
N ASP A 150 14.42 11.03 22.91
CA ASP A 150 14.74 9.63 22.67
C ASP A 150 13.52 8.85 22.15
N LEU A 151 12.33 9.14 22.68
CA LEU A 151 11.07 8.52 22.23
C LEU A 151 10.70 8.91 20.80
N LEU A 152 10.84 10.19 20.44
CA LEU A 152 10.62 10.65 19.07
C LEU A 152 11.60 9.96 18.11
N VAL A 153 12.89 9.89 18.43
CA VAL A 153 13.87 9.22 17.56
C VAL A 153 13.54 7.74 17.40
N TRP A 154 13.31 7.02 18.50
CA TRP A 154 13.04 5.58 18.43
C TRP A 154 11.75 5.23 17.70
N TYR A 155 10.71 6.04 17.84
CA TYR A 155 9.49 5.88 17.06
C TYR A 155 9.78 5.88 15.55
N HIS A 156 10.51 6.89 15.08
CA HIS A 156 10.83 7.01 13.65
C HIS A 156 11.82 5.93 13.19
N LEU A 157 12.83 5.57 13.99
CA LEU A 157 13.76 4.48 13.66
C LEU A 157 13.04 3.12 13.58
N ALA A 158 12.09 2.87 14.48
CA ALA A 158 11.27 1.67 14.45
C ALA A 158 10.32 1.66 13.23
N TRP A 159 9.93 2.82 12.70
CA TRP A 159 9.17 2.91 11.46
C TRP A 159 10.03 2.82 10.20
N CYS A 160 11.33 3.13 10.25
CA CYS A 160 12.20 2.99 9.08
C CYS A 160 12.14 1.56 8.53
N GLY A 161 11.89 1.43 7.22
CA GLY A 161 11.94 0.18 6.49
C GLY A 161 13.33 -0.45 6.47
N GLU A 162 13.40 -1.69 6.03
CA GLU A 162 14.65 -2.44 6.00
C GLU A 162 15.68 -1.84 5.05
N SER A 163 15.24 -1.21 3.96
CA SER A 163 16.15 -0.49 3.05
C SER A 163 16.91 0.62 3.78
N LEU A 164 16.22 1.43 4.59
CA LEU A 164 16.84 2.48 5.38
C LEU A 164 17.71 1.93 6.50
N ARG A 165 17.25 0.92 7.25
CA ARG A 165 18.03 0.33 8.34
C ARG A 165 19.34 -0.31 7.86
N ARG A 166 19.37 -0.82 6.63
CA ARG A 166 20.52 -1.55 6.06
C ARG A 166 21.48 -0.67 5.27
N GLU A 167 20.99 0.37 4.61
CA GLU A 167 21.81 1.16 3.68
C GLU A 167 22.04 2.60 4.15
N ASN A 168 21.19 3.13 5.04
CA ASN A 168 21.31 4.51 5.49
C ASN A 168 22.24 4.65 6.72
N HIS A 169 23.39 5.30 6.53
CA HIS A 169 24.40 5.45 7.57
C HIS A 169 23.90 6.24 8.81
N VAL A 170 23.05 7.25 8.62
CA VAL A 170 22.49 8.03 9.73
C VAL A 170 21.58 7.14 10.57
N VAL A 171 20.66 6.41 9.94
CA VAL A 171 19.75 5.47 10.63
C VAL A 171 20.56 4.44 11.42
N GLN A 172 21.58 3.83 10.80
CA GLN A 172 22.46 2.87 11.47
C GLN A 172 23.20 3.46 12.68
N LYS A 173 23.79 4.65 12.52
CA LYS A 173 24.49 5.35 13.60
C LYS A 173 23.57 5.64 14.77
N LEU A 174 22.34 6.10 14.50
CA LEU A 174 21.36 6.41 15.53
C LEU A 174 20.86 5.15 16.25
N MET A 175 20.58 4.08 15.51
CA MET A 175 20.22 2.78 16.10
C MET A 175 21.34 2.22 16.98
N ALA A 176 22.60 2.34 16.55
CA ALA A 176 23.77 1.90 17.32
C ALA A 176 24.00 2.74 18.58
N LYS A 177 23.77 4.06 18.52
CA LYS A 177 23.86 4.97 19.67
C LYS A 177 22.77 4.67 20.71
N GLY A 178 21.54 4.55 20.23
CA GLY A 178 20.36 4.09 20.96
C GLY A 178 19.81 4.99 22.08
N VAL A 179 20.54 5.97 22.59
CA VAL A 179 20.09 6.80 23.73
C VAL A 179 20.70 8.20 23.66
N MET A 180 20.14 9.16 24.41
CA MET A 180 20.70 10.51 24.56
C MET A 180 20.88 11.23 23.22
N PHE A 181 19.84 11.21 22.39
CA PHE A 181 19.88 11.85 21.07
C PHE A 181 19.88 13.37 21.20
N THR A 182 20.80 14.00 20.49
CA THR A 182 21.00 15.45 20.43
C THR A 182 20.02 16.09 19.44
N LEU A 183 19.87 17.42 19.49
CA LEU A 183 19.09 18.15 18.48
C LEU A 183 19.64 17.91 17.06
N GLU A 184 20.95 17.95 16.88
CA GLU A 184 21.59 17.73 15.57
C GLU A 184 21.24 16.35 15.00
N GLU A 185 21.31 15.31 15.83
CA GLU A 185 20.95 13.94 15.43
C GLU A 185 19.46 13.78 15.09
N ARG A 186 18.58 14.46 15.83
CA ARG A 186 17.15 14.50 15.49
C ARG A 186 16.91 15.19 14.14
N GLN A 187 17.63 16.28 13.87
CA GLN A 187 17.58 17.00 12.59
C GLN A 187 18.17 16.16 11.44
N GLN A 188 19.21 15.36 11.70
CA GLN A 188 19.74 14.40 10.75
C GLN A 188 18.69 13.35 10.38
N LEU A 189 18.02 12.73 11.37
CA LEU A 189 16.94 11.77 11.10
C LEU A 189 15.78 12.40 10.33
N TYR A 190 15.34 13.60 10.75
CA TYR A 190 14.32 14.36 10.04
C TYR A 190 14.70 14.62 8.58
N SER A 191 15.97 14.95 8.31
CA SER A 191 16.48 15.17 6.96
C SER A 191 16.44 13.88 6.12
N GLU A 192 16.79 12.73 6.71
CA GLU A 192 16.70 11.44 6.02
C GLU A 192 15.26 11.06 5.66
N ILE A 193 14.30 11.28 6.57
CA ILE A 193 12.87 11.09 6.29
C ILE A 193 12.45 11.95 5.10
N GLY A 194 12.83 13.24 5.11
CA GLY A 194 12.56 14.16 4.02
C GLY A 194 13.18 13.71 2.69
N ASN A 195 14.43 13.24 2.71
CA ASN A 195 15.12 12.73 1.52
C ASN A 195 14.41 11.49 0.96
N THR A 196 13.97 10.56 1.81
CA THR A 196 13.24 9.36 1.38
C THR A 196 11.93 9.71 0.69
N ILE A 197 11.13 10.60 1.28
CA ILE A 197 9.82 11.02 0.72
C ILE A 197 10.02 11.76 -0.61
N GLN A 198 10.95 12.73 -0.67
CA GLN A 198 11.26 13.46 -1.89
C GLN A 198 11.76 12.55 -3.02
N GLY A 199 12.50 11.48 -2.68
CA GLY A 199 13.02 10.50 -3.64
C GLY A 199 12.00 9.45 -4.10
N LEU A 200 10.85 9.31 -3.43
CA LEU A 200 9.93 8.19 -3.63
C LEU A 200 9.29 8.18 -5.03
N ILE A 201 8.60 9.26 -5.41
CA ILE A 201 7.96 9.36 -6.73
C ILE A 201 9.00 9.25 -7.87
N PRO A 202 10.16 9.95 -7.82
CA PRO A 202 11.23 9.75 -8.81
C PRO A 202 11.73 8.31 -8.95
N ARG A 203 11.84 7.56 -7.85
CA ARG A 203 12.23 6.13 -7.90
C ARG A 203 11.20 5.30 -8.67
N TYR A 204 9.91 5.49 -8.38
CA TYR A 204 8.83 4.82 -9.11
C TYR A 204 8.77 5.22 -10.59
N GLN A 205 8.99 6.50 -10.92
CA GLN A 205 9.11 6.95 -12.31
C GLN A 205 10.25 6.22 -13.04
N LYS A 206 11.42 6.08 -12.40
CA LYS A 206 12.57 5.38 -12.98
C LYS A 206 12.29 3.89 -13.23
N LEU A 207 11.64 3.21 -12.28
CA LEU A 207 11.22 1.82 -12.42
C LEU A 207 10.18 1.64 -13.54
N MET A 208 9.28 2.60 -13.71
CA MET A 208 8.28 2.58 -14.77
C MET A 208 8.93 2.83 -16.14
N GLN A 209 9.86 3.79 -16.23
CA GLN A 209 10.61 4.10 -17.45
C GLN A 209 11.51 2.94 -17.91
N SER A 210 12.05 2.14 -16.98
CA SER A 210 12.81 0.94 -17.32
C SER A 210 11.93 -0.22 -17.81
N GLY A 211 10.60 -0.07 -17.77
CA GLY A 211 9.63 -1.12 -18.12
C GLY A 211 9.55 -2.24 -17.08
N GLN A 212 10.18 -2.06 -15.92
CA GLN A 212 10.17 -3.04 -14.84
C GLN A 212 8.81 -3.09 -14.15
N ILE A 213 8.15 -1.94 -14.01
CA ILE A 213 6.82 -1.86 -13.41
C ILE A 213 5.81 -1.20 -14.32
N GLU A 214 4.55 -1.49 -14.06
CA GLU A 214 3.41 -0.69 -14.49
C GLU A 214 2.83 0.03 -13.27
N ILE A 215 2.44 1.28 -13.43
CA ILE A 215 1.70 2.03 -12.39
C ILE A 215 0.27 2.23 -12.91
N SER A 216 -0.68 1.73 -12.14
CA SER A 216 -2.11 1.97 -12.33
C SER A 216 -2.61 3.03 -11.35
N THR A 217 -3.83 3.52 -11.58
CA THR A 217 -4.48 4.49 -10.68
C THR A 217 -5.81 3.97 -10.16
N THR A 218 -6.50 4.76 -9.37
CA THR A 218 -7.81 4.49 -8.77
C THR A 218 -8.64 5.77 -8.89
N PRO A 219 -9.99 5.72 -8.97
CA PRO A 219 -10.79 6.93 -8.97
C PRO A 219 -10.40 7.85 -7.81
N TYR A 220 -10.27 9.17 -8.06
CA TYR A 220 -9.37 10.07 -7.33
C TYR A 220 -9.35 9.97 -5.79
N TYR A 221 -10.52 9.97 -5.15
CA TYR A 221 -10.67 9.94 -3.68
C TYR A 221 -11.13 8.56 -3.17
N HIS A 222 -10.79 7.50 -3.90
CA HIS A 222 -11.17 6.12 -3.56
C HIS A 222 -12.70 5.87 -3.42
N PRO A 223 -13.60 6.47 -4.23
CA PRO A 223 -15.03 6.21 -4.11
C PRO A 223 -15.43 4.83 -4.64
N ILE A 224 -16.46 4.25 -4.02
CA ILE A 224 -17.14 3.05 -4.53
C ILE A 224 -17.98 3.43 -5.75
N LEU A 225 -17.38 3.37 -6.95
CA LEU A 225 -18.02 3.79 -8.21
C LEU A 225 -19.41 3.18 -8.45
N PRO A 226 -19.65 1.87 -8.19
CA PRO A 226 -20.98 1.30 -8.37
C PRO A 226 -22.06 2.06 -7.59
N LEU A 227 -21.78 2.43 -6.34
CA LEU A 227 -22.73 3.13 -5.47
C LEU A 227 -22.87 4.62 -5.82
N LEU A 228 -21.84 5.25 -6.38
CA LEU A 228 -22.00 6.60 -6.97
C LEU A 228 -22.94 6.57 -8.18
N LEU A 229 -22.88 5.51 -8.99
CA LEU A 229 -23.70 5.39 -10.20
C LEU A 229 -25.14 4.99 -9.88
N ASP A 230 -25.33 3.94 -9.09
CA ASP A 230 -26.64 3.38 -8.76
C ASP A 230 -26.60 2.53 -7.48
N PHE A 231 -27.33 2.93 -6.44
CA PHE A 231 -27.41 2.14 -5.20
C PHE A 231 -28.03 0.76 -5.40
N ALA A 232 -28.86 0.57 -6.44
CA ALA A 232 -29.42 -0.73 -6.76
C ALA A 232 -28.35 -1.76 -7.15
N SER A 233 -27.14 -1.34 -7.53
CA SER A 233 -26.01 -2.26 -7.77
C SER A 233 -25.67 -3.11 -6.55
N THR A 234 -26.00 -2.66 -5.34
CA THR A 234 -25.86 -3.44 -4.10
C THR A 234 -26.54 -4.80 -4.19
N LYS A 235 -27.69 -4.87 -4.87
CA LYS A 235 -28.50 -6.09 -5.00
C LYS A 235 -27.87 -7.16 -5.87
N ASP A 236 -26.85 -6.82 -6.66
CA ASP A 236 -26.09 -7.81 -7.43
C ASP A 236 -25.27 -8.73 -6.52
N ALA A 237 -24.80 -8.21 -5.38
CA ALA A 237 -24.07 -8.99 -4.38
C ALA A 237 -24.95 -9.39 -3.18
N MET A 238 -25.90 -8.54 -2.80
CA MET A 238 -26.77 -8.72 -1.63
C MET A 238 -28.23 -8.46 -2.01
N PRO A 239 -28.95 -9.44 -2.57
CA PRO A 239 -30.31 -9.25 -3.12
C PRO A 239 -31.31 -8.64 -2.14
N ASP A 240 -31.20 -8.99 -0.87
CA ASP A 240 -32.12 -8.58 0.20
C ASP A 240 -31.62 -7.38 1.03
N ALA A 241 -30.52 -6.74 0.62
CA ALA A 241 -29.96 -5.61 1.34
C ALA A 241 -30.94 -4.41 1.38
N PRO A 242 -31.11 -3.76 2.55
CA PRO A 242 -31.86 -2.52 2.61
C PRO A 242 -31.14 -1.43 1.81
N LEU A 243 -31.88 -0.69 0.99
CA LEU A 243 -31.33 0.44 0.24
C LEU A 243 -31.63 1.77 0.95
N PRO A 244 -30.81 2.82 0.73
CA PRO A 244 -31.11 4.17 1.20
C PRO A 244 -32.48 4.66 0.70
N ARG A 245 -33.09 5.61 1.42
CA ARG A 245 -34.35 6.25 0.99
C ARG A 245 -34.22 6.97 -0.35
N ASN A 246 -33.04 7.53 -0.61
CA ASN A 246 -32.73 8.16 -1.88
C ASN A 246 -32.48 7.07 -2.93
N LEU A 247 -33.10 7.21 -4.11
CA LEU A 247 -32.97 6.23 -5.19
C LEU A 247 -31.57 6.22 -5.82
N ARG A 248 -30.82 7.32 -5.72
CA ARG A 248 -29.50 7.50 -6.33
C ARG A 248 -28.68 8.53 -5.58
N TYR A 249 -27.37 8.51 -5.80
CA TYR A 249 -26.48 9.58 -5.36
C TYR A 249 -26.65 10.82 -6.27
N GLU A 250 -26.85 11.99 -5.67
CA GLU A 250 -27.07 13.22 -6.43
C GLU A 250 -25.81 13.67 -7.19
N GLY A 251 -25.95 13.83 -8.52
CA GLY A 251 -24.81 14.09 -9.40
C GLY A 251 -23.83 12.92 -9.53
N GLY A 252 -24.21 11.72 -9.09
CA GLY A 252 -23.35 10.56 -8.97
C GLY A 252 -22.60 10.17 -10.25
N ALA A 253 -23.27 10.15 -11.40
CA ALA A 253 -22.63 9.88 -12.69
C ALA A 253 -21.56 10.91 -13.07
N VAL A 254 -21.87 12.20 -12.90
CA VAL A 254 -20.93 13.30 -13.19
C VAL A 254 -19.74 13.24 -12.24
N ARG A 255 -19.96 12.94 -10.96
CA ARG A 255 -18.90 12.80 -9.97
C ARG A 255 -18.03 11.57 -10.23
N ALA A 256 -18.62 10.43 -10.56
CA ALA A 256 -17.91 9.22 -10.94
C ALA A 256 -16.99 9.47 -12.14
N GLN A 257 -17.50 10.13 -13.19
CA GLN A 257 -16.71 10.55 -14.34
C GLN A 257 -15.56 11.49 -13.93
N ALA A 258 -15.84 12.51 -13.12
CA ALA A 258 -14.82 13.45 -12.66
C ALA A 258 -13.70 12.76 -11.86
N HIS A 259 -14.03 11.77 -11.01
CA HIS A 259 -13.00 11.01 -10.28
C HIS A 259 -12.08 10.22 -11.21
N VAL A 260 -12.62 9.66 -12.31
CA VAL A 260 -11.84 8.91 -13.31
C VAL A 260 -10.96 9.85 -14.13
N GLU A 261 -11.54 10.98 -14.58
CA GLU A 261 -10.83 11.98 -15.39
C GLU A 261 -9.69 12.64 -14.61
N HIS A 262 -9.96 13.11 -13.38
CA HIS A 262 -8.93 13.71 -12.55
C HIS A 262 -7.83 12.72 -12.19
N ALA A 263 -8.16 11.45 -11.91
CA ALA A 263 -7.16 10.43 -11.60
C ALA A 263 -6.19 10.23 -12.78
N LYS A 264 -6.71 10.16 -14.01
CA LYS A 264 -5.89 10.06 -15.22
C LYS A 264 -5.02 11.28 -15.47
N GLN A 265 -5.58 12.49 -15.28
CA GLN A 265 -4.84 13.74 -15.43
C GLN A 265 -3.69 13.81 -14.40
N TYR A 266 -3.98 13.46 -13.15
CA TYR A 266 -3.01 13.45 -12.07
C TYR A 266 -1.89 12.44 -12.31
N HIS A 267 -2.25 11.21 -12.71
CA HIS A 267 -1.29 10.20 -13.11
C HIS A 267 -0.42 10.66 -14.29
N THR A 268 -1.01 11.32 -15.29
CA THR A 268 -0.25 11.85 -16.45
C THR A 268 0.73 12.94 -16.02
N ARG A 269 0.34 13.84 -15.11
CA ARG A 269 1.21 14.88 -14.56
C ARG A 269 2.43 14.28 -13.87
N LEU A 270 2.23 13.20 -13.10
CA LEU A 270 3.30 12.57 -12.33
C LEU A 270 4.16 11.61 -13.15
N PHE A 271 3.57 10.78 -14.00
CA PHE A 271 4.28 9.68 -14.66
C PHE A 271 4.48 9.90 -16.16
N GLY A 272 4.05 11.05 -16.69
CA GLY A 272 4.24 11.44 -18.09
C GLY A 272 3.32 10.73 -19.09
N MET A 273 2.46 9.82 -18.62
CA MET A 273 1.50 9.10 -19.46
C MET A 273 0.19 8.80 -18.73
N SER A 274 -0.90 8.66 -19.49
CA SER A 274 -2.18 8.20 -18.94
C SER A 274 -2.06 6.76 -18.46
N PRO A 275 -2.70 6.39 -17.34
CA PRO A 275 -2.65 5.01 -16.85
C PRO A 275 -3.44 4.10 -17.79
N ASN A 276 -2.88 2.91 -18.08
CA ASN A 276 -3.59 1.87 -18.80
C ASN A 276 -4.61 1.15 -17.90
N GLY A 277 -4.25 0.98 -16.64
CA GLY A 277 -5.07 0.31 -15.63
C GLY A 277 -5.74 1.23 -14.66
N MET A 278 -6.92 0.82 -14.20
CA MET A 278 -7.55 1.43 -13.03
C MET A 278 -8.10 0.37 -12.10
N TRP A 279 -7.70 0.43 -10.83
CA TRP A 279 -8.30 -0.35 -9.76
C TRP A 279 -9.57 0.33 -9.26
N PRO A 280 -10.72 -0.33 -9.32
CA PRO A 280 -11.92 0.13 -8.64
C PRO A 280 -11.66 0.09 -7.13
N ALA A 281 -12.04 1.14 -6.40
CA ALA A 281 -11.89 1.18 -4.94
C ALA A 281 -12.50 -0.07 -4.29
N GLU A 282 -11.75 -0.72 -3.40
CA GLU A 282 -12.11 -2.00 -2.76
C GLU A 282 -12.39 -3.17 -3.75
N GLY A 283 -11.92 -3.06 -4.99
CA GLY A 283 -12.28 -3.99 -6.06
C GLY A 283 -13.77 -3.92 -6.44
N ALA A 284 -14.50 -2.88 -6.03
CA ALA A 284 -15.94 -2.79 -6.23
C ALA A 284 -16.31 -2.48 -7.68
N VAL A 285 -17.02 -3.40 -8.32
CA VAL A 285 -17.42 -3.28 -9.74
C VAL A 285 -18.91 -3.47 -9.95
N SER A 286 -19.40 -2.87 -11.02
CA SER A 286 -20.67 -3.18 -11.67
C SER A 286 -20.46 -3.06 -13.17
N HIS A 287 -21.38 -3.59 -13.99
CA HIS A 287 -21.30 -3.42 -15.44
C HIS A 287 -21.24 -1.94 -15.83
N ALA A 288 -22.03 -1.08 -15.17
CA ALA A 288 -22.02 0.36 -15.39
C ALA A 288 -20.69 1.01 -15.00
N ALA A 289 -20.09 0.61 -13.86
CA ALA A 289 -18.79 1.14 -13.44
C ALA A 289 -17.67 0.76 -14.42
N LEU A 290 -17.58 -0.52 -14.83
CA LEU A 290 -16.59 -0.96 -15.82
C LEU A 290 -16.81 -0.30 -17.19
N SER A 291 -18.07 -0.09 -17.59
CA SER A 291 -18.40 0.62 -18.82
C SER A 291 -17.95 2.08 -18.79
N LEU A 292 -18.10 2.77 -17.66
CA LEU A 292 -17.59 4.13 -17.47
C LEU A 292 -16.06 4.17 -17.62
N LEU A 293 -15.35 3.22 -17.01
CA LEU A 293 -13.89 3.12 -17.15
C LEU A 293 -13.47 2.90 -18.61
N ALA A 294 -14.15 2.00 -19.32
CA ALA A 294 -13.91 1.72 -20.73
C ALA A 294 -14.14 2.95 -21.62
N GLN A 295 -15.24 3.69 -21.42
CA GLN A 295 -15.56 4.94 -22.12
C GLN A 295 -14.49 6.02 -21.88
N GLN A 296 -13.88 6.01 -20.70
CA GLN A 296 -12.77 6.89 -20.35
C GLN A 296 -11.42 6.36 -20.85
N GLY A 297 -11.39 5.31 -21.67
CA GLY A 297 -10.19 4.79 -22.32
C GLY A 297 -9.28 3.94 -21.42
N VAL A 298 -9.73 3.57 -20.22
CA VAL A 298 -9.02 2.61 -19.36
C VAL A 298 -9.02 1.24 -20.04
N LYS A 299 -7.85 0.58 -20.09
CA LYS A 299 -7.63 -0.66 -20.83
C LYS A 299 -7.91 -1.90 -19.99
N TRP A 300 -7.61 -1.83 -18.69
CA TRP A 300 -7.88 -2.94 -17.79
C TRP A 300 -8.30 -2.49 -16.39
N ALA A 301 -9.03 -3.36 -15.72
CA ALA A 301 -9.39 -3.28 -14.30
C ALA A 301 -9.18 -4.65 -13.64
N ALA A 302 -9.20 -4.70 -12.31
CA ALA A 302 -9.15 -5.95 -11.57
C ALA A 302 -10.12 -5.96 -10.39
N THR A 303 -10.55 -7.16 -9.97
CA THR A 303 -11.47 -7.37 -8.84
C THR A 303 -11.27 -8.78 -8.24
N GLY A 304 -12.10 -9.18 -7.26
CA GLY A 304 -12.00 -10.48 -6.57
C GLY A 304 -12.59 -11.66 -7.35
N GLN A 305 -12.08 -12.88 -7.14
CA GLN A 305 -12.65 -14.09 -7.76
C GLN A 305 -14.13 -14.32 -7.41
N GLY A 306 -14.58 -13.88 -6.23
CA GLY A 306 -16.00 -14.00 -5.84
C GLY A 306 -16.92 -13.22 -6.78
N VAL A 307 -16.47 -12.07 -7.29
CA VAL A 307 -17.22 -11.30 -8.30
C VAL A 307 -17.34 -12.08 -9.60
N LEU A 308 -16.26 -12.72 -10.06
CA LEU A 308 -16.30 -13.57 -11.27
C LEU A 308 -17.24 -14.75 -11.10
N ALA A 309 -17.10 -15.50 -10.01
CA ALA A 309 -17.92 -16.68 -9.74
C ALA A 309 -19.42 -16.32 -9.72
N ASN A 310 -19.79 -15.25 -9.01
CA ASN A 310 -21.18 -14.78 -8.98
C ASN A 310 -21.67 -14.30 -10.37
N SER A 311 -20.80 -13.66 -11.14
CA SER A 311 -21.13 -13.21 -12.50
C SER A 311 -21.36 -14.38 -13.46
N LEU A 312 -20.57 -15.45 -13.36
CA LEU A 312 -20.73 -16.69 -14.14
C LEU A 312 -22.05 -17.38 -13.80
N LEU A 313 -22.34 -17.56 -12.51
CA LEU A 313 -23.59 -18.18 -12.05
C LEU A 313 -24.82 -17.38 -12.50
N LYS A 314 -24.78 -16.05 -12.36
CA LYS A 314 -25.85 -15.16 -12.86
C LYS A 314 -26.03 -15.26 -14.38
N SER A 315 -24.95 -15.57 -15.10
CA SER A 315 -24.95 -15.81 -16.55
C SER A 315 -25.30 -17.26 -16.93
N LYS A 316 -25.69 -18.11 -15.96
CA LYS A 316 -25.99 -19.54 -16.15
C LYS A 316 -24.79 -20.35 -16.69
N LEU A 317 -23.58 -19.95 -16.33
CA LEU A 317 -22.34 -20.67 -16.60
C LEU A 317 -21.85 -21.38 -15.33
N SER A 318 -20.99 -22.40 -15.51
CA SER A 318 -20.38 -23.11 -14.37
C SER A 318 -19.32 -22.25 -13.68
N ALA A 319 -19.27 -22.33 -12.35
CA ALA A 319 -18.22 -21.76 -11.51
C ALA A 319 -17.66 -22.82 -10.53
N GLU A 320 -17.83 -24.11 -10.84
CA GLU A 320 -17.41 -25.22 -9.95
C GLU A 320 -15.90 -25.45 -10.00
N ASN A 321 -15.31 -25.48 -11.21
CA ASN A 321 -13.89 -25.75 -11.40
C ASN A 321 -13.11 -24.47 -11.71
N ARG A 322 -12.40 -23.94 -10.72
CA ARG A 322 -11.62 -22.69 -10.88
C ARG A 322 -10.54 -22.74 -11.93
N TYR A 323 -9.96 -23.91 -12.23
CA TYR A 323 -8.94 -24.05 -13.28
C TYR A 323 -9.49 -23.75 -14.68
N GLU A 324 -10.82 -23.83 -14.88
CA GLU A 324 -11.47 -23.55 -16.16
C GLU A 324 -11.79 -22.08 -16.37
N TYR A 325 -12.01 -21.32 -15.28
CA TYR A 325 -12.52 -19.95 -15.37
C TYR A 325 -11.59 -18.88 -14.78
N LEU A 326 -10.77 -19.15 -13.76
CA LEU A 326 -10.10 -18.08 -13.01
C LEU A 326 -8.83 -17.58 -13.69
N TYR A 327 -8.03 -18.48 -14.25
CA TYR A 327 -6.67 -18.17 -14.71
C TYR A 327 -6.60 -17.59 -16.13
N GLN A 328 -7.53 -16.68 -16.43
CA GLN A 328 -7.63 -15.98 -17.70
C GLN A 328 -8.29 -14.60 -17.52
N PRO A 329 -7.92 -13.61 -18.35
CA PRO A 329 -8.65 -12.34 -18.40
C PRO A 329 -10.04 -12.50 -19.03
N TYR A 330 -10.96 -11.60 -18.67
CA TYR A 330 -12.28 -11.50 -19.30
C TYR A 330 -12.46 -10.15 -19.96
N ARG A 331 -13.02 -10.14 -21.17
CA ARG A 331 -13.42 -8.91 -21.83
C ARG A 331 -14.83 -8.52 -21.39
N VAL A 332 -14.98 -7.33 -20.83
CA VAL A 332 -16.26 -6.71 -20.50
C VAL A 332 -16.54 -5.60 -21.52
N THR A 333 -17.72 -5.61 -22.12
CA THR A 333 -18.09 -4.70 -23.22
C THR A 333 -19.43 -4.04 -22.97
N ASN A 334 -19.54 -2.75 -23.29
CA ASN A 334 -20.82 -2.04 -23.37
C ASN A 334 -21.40 -2.04 -24.82
N GLY A 335 -20.75 -2.77 -25.74
CA GLY A 335 -21.06 -2.82 -27.17
C GLY A 335 -20.34 -1.77 -28.03
N LYS A 336 -19.67 -0.79 -27.40
CA LYS A 336 -18.86 0.25 -28.07
C LYS A 336 -17.42 0.26 -27.56
N ASP A 337 -17.26 0.21 -26.25
CA ASP A 337 -15.98 0.26 -25.55
C ASP A 337 -15.80 -1.03 -24.74
N ASP A 338 -14.58 -1.54 -24.76
CA ASP A 338 -14.17 -2.77 -24.11
C ASP A 338 -13.13 -2.47 -23.02
N ILE A 339 -13.20 -3.22 -21.92
CA ILE A 339 -12.17 -3.25 -20.88
C ILE A 339 -11.84 -4.70 -20.53
N ILE A 340 -10.57 -4.98 -20.29
CA ILE A 340 -10.12 -6.29 -19.80
C ILE A 340 -10.21 -6.32 -18.28
N CYS A 341 -10.90 -7.30 -17.72
CA CYS A 341 -11.04 -7.51 -16.29
C CYS A 341 -10.23 -8.73 -15.86
N PHE A 342 -9.36 -8.52 -14.88
CA PHE A 342 -8.59 -9.58 -14.23
C PHE A 342 -9.17 -9.89 -12.85
N PHE A 343 -8.95 -11.11 -12.38
CA PHE A 343 -9.54 -11.59 -11.13
C PHE A 343 -8.46 -12.14 -10.20
N ARG A 344 -8.49 -11.66 -8.96
CA ARG A 344 -7.61 -12.07 -7.86
C ARG A 344 -7.74 -13.56 -7.60
N ASP A 345 -6.61 -14.26 -7.49
CA ASP A 345 -6.55 -15.56 -6.82
C ASP A 345 -6.58 -15.31 -5.31
N ASP A 346 -7.73 -15.53 -4.66
CA ASP A 346 -7.82 -15.25 -3.21
C ASP A 346 -6.91 -16.16 -2.40
N ILE A 347 -6.72 -17.42 -2.80
CA ILE A 347 -5.94 -18.38 -2.01
C ILE A 347 -4.48 -17.94 -1.96
N LEU A 348 -3.87 -17.65 -3.11
CA LEU A 348 -2.48 -17.17 -3.15
C LEU A 348 -2.31 -15.81 -2.47
N SER A 349 -3.27 -14.91 -2.68
CA SER A 349 -3.20 -13.57 -2.12
C SER A 349 -3.36 -13.58 -0.59
N ASP A 350 -4.30 -14.39 -0.07
CA ASP A 350 -4.53 -14.56 1.37
C ASP A 350 -3.37 -15.30 2.04
N LYS A 351 -2.72 -16.24 1.33
CA LYS A 351 -1.50 -16.89 1.82
C LYS A 351 -0.39 -15.88 2.11
N ILE A 352 -0.15 -14.93 1.21
CA ILE A 352 0.81 -13.84 1.46
C ILE A 352 0.33 -12.96 2.63
N GLY A 353 -0.95 -12.57 2.63
CA GLY A 353 -1.48 -11.65 3.64
C GLY A 353 -1.53 -12.21 5.06
N PHE A 354 -1.79 -13.53 5.24
CA PHE A 354 -2.23 -14.07 6.53
C PHE A 354 -1.56 -15.39 6.97
N GLU A 355 -0.94 -16.14 6.04
CA GLU A 355 -0.36 -17.45 6.34
C GLU A 355 1.17 -17.43 6.36
N TYR A 356 1.80 -16.86 5.32
CA TYR A 356 3.25 -16.96 5.11
C TYR A 356 4.08 -16.23 6.16
N ALA A 357 3.51 -15.23 6.85
CA ALA A 357 4.15 -14.60 8.01
C ALA A 357 4.46 -15.58 9.15
N LYS A 358 3.75 -16.73 9.21
CA LYS A 358 3.92 -17.78 10.23
C LYS A 358 4.89 -18.88 9.79
N MET A 359 5.43 -18.79 8.58
CA MET A 359 6.31 -19.79 7.98
C MET A 359 7.74 -19.25 7.86
N HIS A 360 8.71 -20.16 7.80
CA HIS A 360 10.05 -19.77 7.39
C HIS A 360 10.02 -19.31 5.92
N SER A 361 10.72 -18.22 5.58
CA SER A 361 10.60 -17.58 4.25
C SER A 361 10.87 -18.52 3.08
N THR A 362 11.82 -19.45 3.22
CA THR A 362 12.10 -20.47 2.19
C THR A 362 10.92 -21.40 1.96
N ASP A 363 10.22 -21.82 3.03
CA ASP A 363 9.10 -22.75 2.93
C ASP A 363 7.87 -22.05 2.32
N ALA A 364 7.63 -20.80 2.72
CA ALA A 364 6.57 -19.97 2.13
C ALA A 364 6.78 -19.76 0.62
N VAL A 365 8.00 -19.47 0.19
CA VAL A 365 8.32 -19.34 -1.26
C VAL A 365 8.16 -20.68 -1.98
N ASN A 366 8.58 -21.79 -1.38
CA ASN A 366 8.39 -23.12 -1.98
C ASN A 366 6.91 -23.47 -2.14
N ASP A 367 6.08 -23.19 -1.13
CA ASP A 367 4.62 -23.37 -1.19
C ASP A 367 4.01 -22.53 -2.31
N PHE A 368 4.37 -21.24 -2.40
CA PHE A 368 3.89 -20.34 -3.45
C PHE A 368 4.22 -20.86 -4.85
N ILE A 369 5.47 -21.31 -5.06
CA ILE A 369 5.91 -21.84 -6.36
C ILE A 369 5.21 -23.17 -6.68
N ALA A 370 5.10 -24.08 -5.71
CA ALA A 370 4.41 -25.35 -5.90
C ALA A 370 2.94 -25.15 -6.29
N TYR A 371 2.27 -24.17 -5.68
CA TYR A 371 0.90 -23.80 -6.02
C TYR A 371 0.79 -23.29 -7.47
N MET A 372 1.71 -22.43 -7.90
CA MET A 372 1.75 -21.94 -9.28
C MET A 372 2.05 -23.06 -10.29
N GLU A 373 2.90 -24.01 -9.93
CA GLU A 373 3.17 -25.19 -10.75
C GLU A 373 1.94 -26.12 -10.83
N ASP A 374 1.17 -26.26 -9.75
CA ASP A 374 -0.10 -26.98 -9.75
C ASP A 374 -1.11 -26.35 -10.71
N ILE A 375 -1.28 -25.03 -10.68
CA ILE A 375 -2.10 -24.29 -11.66
C ILE A 375 -1.65 -24.63 -13.07
N LEU A 376 -0.34 -24.49 -13.35
CA LEU A 376 0.21 -24.73 -14.67
C LEU A 376 -0.04 -26.16 -15.17
N ASN A 377 -0.02 -27.15 -14.28
CA ASN A 377 -0.25 -28.56 -14.63
C ASN A 377 -1.72 -28.86 -14.94
N HIS A 378 -2.66 -28.08 -14.38
CA HIS A 378 -4.09 -28.19 -14.65
C HIS A 378 -4.56 -27.39 -15.87
N LEU A 379 -3.73 -26.48 -16.41
CA LEU A 379 -4.08 -25.74 -17.61
C LEU A 379 -4.19 -26.66 -18.83
N PRO A 380 -5.12 -26.35 -19.78
CA PRO A 380 -5.18 -27.05 -21.05
C PRO A 380 -3.83 -27.02 -21.77
N LYS A 381 -3.43 -28.15 -22.38
CA LYS A 381 -2.19 -28.23 -23.14
C LYS A 381 -2.16 -27.14 -24.22
N GLN A 382 -1.03 -26.43 -24.32
CA GLN A 382 -0.78 -25.34 -25.28
C GLN A 382 -1.56 -24.03 -25.01
N LYS A 383 -2.29 -23.93 -23.90
CA LYS A 383 -2.89 -22.67 -23.43
C LYS A 383 -2.02 -22.06 -22.33
N ASN A 384 -1.70 -20.78 -22.45
CA ASN A 384 -1.07 -20.03 -21.37
C ASN A 384 -2.13 -19.61 -20.35
N GLY A 385 -1.75 -19.51 -19.08
CA GLY A 385 -2.61 -19.00 -18.02
C GLY A 385 -2.13 -17.64 -17.52
N VAL A 386 -3.04 -16.89 -16.91
CA VAL A 386 -2.74 -15.64 -16.21
C VAL A 386 -3.22 -15.77 -14.77
N VAL A 387 -2.32 -15.57 -13.81
CA VAL A 387 -2.62 -15.54 -12.38
C VAL A 387 -2.44 -14.12 -11.89
N SER A 388 -3.42 -13.63 -11.13
CA SER A 388 -3.36 -12.29 -10.53
C SER A 388 -3.33 -12.42 -9.01
N VAL A 389 -2.25 -11.99 -8.39
CA VAL A 389 -2.09 -11.91 -6.94
C VAL A 389 -2.16 -10.43 -6.57
N ILE A 390 -3.21 -10.07 -5.84
CA ILE A 390 -3.63 -8.68 -5.61
C ILE A 390 -3.84 -8.47 -4.12
N LEU A 391 -3.07 -7.57 -3.51
CA LEU A 391 -3.19 -7.22 -2.10
C LEU A 391 -2.71 -5.79 -1.84
N ASP A 392 -3.09 -5.26 -0.68
CA ASP A 392 -2.55 -4.02 -0.15
C ASP A 392 -1.04 -4.15 0.05
N GLY A 393 -0.31 -3.12 -0.37
CA GLY A 393 1.13 -3.13 -0.41
C GLY A 393 1.79 -2.67 0.89
N GLU A 394 1.03 -2.21 1.89
CA GLU A 394 1.51 -1.79 3.21
C GLU A 394 1.17 -2.75 4.36
N ASN A 395 0.14 -3.58 4.21
CA ASN A 395 -0.48 -4.25 5.36
C ASN A 395 0.18 -5.57 5.79
N ALA A 396 0.73 -6.35 4.85
CA ALA A 396 1.20 -7.70 5.17
C ALA A 396 2.53 -7.71 5.95
N TRP A 397 3.41 -6.74 5.67
CA TRP A 397 4.85 -6.89 5.94
C TRP A 397 5.23 -6.76 7.41
N GLU A 398 4.47 -6.03 8.21
CA GLU A 398 4.69 -5.89 9.66
C GLU A 398 4.60 -7.23 10.43
N TYR A 399 3.91 -8.22 9.84
CA TYR A 399 3.78 -9.56 10.41
C TYR A 399 4.93 -10.48 10.02
N PHE A 400 5.68 -10.16 8.97
CA PHE A 400 6.83 -10.94 8.55
C PHE A 400 8.08 -10.52 9.34
N PRO A 401 9.02 -11.46 9.58
CA PRO A 401 10.33 -11.12 10.12
C PRO A 401 11.02 -10.05 9.26
N GLU A 402 11.55 -9.01 9.91
CA GLU A 402 12.28 -7.91 9.26
C GLU A 402 11.49 -7.33 8.07
N ASN A 403 10.24 -6.95 8.30
CA ASN A 403 9.35 -6.34 7.32
C ASN A 403 9.25 -7.09 5.97
N GLY A 404 9.38 -8.42 5.99
CA GLY A 404 9.23 -9.25 4.78
C GLY A 404 10.43 -9.33 3.86
N ILE A 405 11.58 -8.70 4.18
CA ILE A 405 12.75 -8.64 3.27
C ILE A 405 13.22 -10.01 2.80
N TYR A 406 13.28 -11.00 3.69
CA TYR A 406 13.70 -12.36 3.34
C TYR A 406 12.74 -13.05 2.39
N PHE A 407 11.43 -12.91 2.64
CA PHE A 407 10.39 -13.50 1.81
C PHE A 407 10.35 -12.85 0.43
N LEU A 408 10.26 -11.51 0.35
CA LEU A 408 10.16 -10.78 -0.90
C LEU A 408 11.41 -10.96 -1.77
N SER A 409 12.61 -10.89 -1.18
CA SER A 409 13.86 -11.12 -1.91
C SER A 409 13.93 -12.55 -2.47
N ALA A 410 13.59 -13.57 -1.67
CA ALA A 410 13.57 -14.94 -2.12
C ALA A 410 12.50 -15.20 -3.20
N LEU A 411 11.30 -14.63 -3.04
CA LEU A 411 10.18 -14.74 -3.97
C LEU A 411 10.55 -14.15 -5.33
N TYR A 412 10.98 -12.89 -5.38
CA TYR A 412 11.34 -12.22 -6.63
C TYR A 412 12.50 -12.91 -7.34
N ARG A 413 13.54 -13.33 -6.60
CA ARG A 413 14.65 -14.08 -7.17
C ARG A 413 14.20 -15.42 -7.74
N ARG A 414 13.33 -16.16 -7.05
CA ARG A 414 12.86 -17.48 -7.50
C ARG A 414 11.97 -17.37 -8.73
N LEU A 415 11.06 -16.40 -8.74
CA LEU A 415 10.15 -16.14 -9.87
C LEU A 415 10.89 -15.61 -11.10
N SER A 416 11.84 -14.68 -10.92
CA SER A 416 12.63 -14.11 -12.03
C SER A 416 13.51 -15.13 -12.76
N ASN A 417 13.78 -16.27 -12.14
CA ASN A 417 14.59 -17.35 -12.71
C ASN A 417 13.74 -18.61 -13.03
N HIS A 418 12.41 -18.55 -12.90
CA HIS A 418 11.56 -19.70 -13.15
C HIS A 418 11.38 -19.96 -14.66
N PRO A 419 11.52 -21.20 -15.16
CA PRO A 419 11.51 -21.47 -16.61
C PRO A 419 10.12 -21.39 -17.25
N ARG A 420 9.05 -21.60 -16.47
CA ARG A 420 7.67 -21.67 -16.98
C ARG A 420 6.70 -20.67 -16.35
N ILE A 421 7.13 -19.94 -15.33
CA ILE A 421 6.35 -18.90 -14.66
C ILE A 421 7.04 -17.59 -14.99
N GLN A 422 6.30 -16.63 -15.53
CA GLN A 422 6.85 -15.37 -16.01
C GLN A 422 6.15 -14.22 -15.29
N LEU A 423 6.93 -13.43 -14.55
CA LEU A 423 6.48 -12.15 -14.01
C LEU A 423 6.18 -11.19 -15.16
N THR A 424 5.06 -10.48 -15.07
CA THR A 424 4.59 -9.56 -16.10
C THR A 424 3.72 -8.48 -15.47
N THR A 425 3.34 -7.47 -16.25
CA THR A 425 2.34 -6.49 -15.83
C THR A 425 1.00 -6.75 -16.52
N PHE A 426 -0.08 -6.17 -15.98
CA PHE A 426 -1.42 -6.39 -16.51
C PHE A 426 -1.56 -5.96 -17.98
N SER A 427 -0.90 -4.89 -18.39
CA SER A 427 -0.91 -4.43 -19.80
C SER A 427 -0.30 -5.41 -20.80
N GLU A 428 0.40 -6.45 -20.34
CA GLU A 428 1.11 -7.41 -21.19
C GLU A 428 0.40 -8.77 -21.32
N CYS A 429 -0.70 -8.94 -20.58
CA CYS A 429 -1.44 -10.20 -20.47
C CYS A 429 -2.63 -10.32 -21.43
#